data_AF-A0A1I7SD06-F1
#
_entry.id   AF-A0A1I7SD06-F1
#
_cell.length_a   1.000
_cell.length_b   1.000
_cell.length_c   1.000
_cell.angle_alpha   90.00
_cell.angle_beta   90.00
_cell.angle_gamma   90.00
#
_symmetry.space_group_name_H-M   'P 1'
#
loop_
_entity.id
_entity.type
_entity.pdbx_description
1 polymer ?
#
loop_
_entity_poly.entity_id
_entity_poly.type
_entity_poly.pdbx_seq_one_letter_code
_entity_poly.pdbx_strand_id
1 'polypeptide(L)'
;MSSPMVPDSSVEEMKAFLAANMDYLPSRPFDHDQHRRNVEKMIEIMDEIEEIMPIILDPGMMHPEDDVNTIMNVFGNMIGEYNKMFLDLVNSTQREVKIENDVCHVCLEDEAKDPMYCLQCLKVVGCATCIAELVSHHGIFVKCLNCQRKSCVDNPLFFPAKL
;
A
#
# COMPACT_ATOMS: atom_id res chain seq x y z
N MET A 1 45.85 -7.93 -8.27
CA MET A 1 44.90 -8.25 -9.34
C MET A 1 43.88 -7.14 -9.37
N SER A 2 43.98 -6.23 -10.34
CA SER A 2 43.11 -5.06 -10.42
C SER A 2 41.88 -5.40 -11.26
N SER A 3 40.68 -5.24 -10.70
CA SER A 3 39.43 -5.41 -11.45
C SER A 3 39.40 -4.43 -12.63
N PRO A 4 38.95 -4.86 -13.82
CA PRO A 4 38.73 -3.95 -14.93
C PRO A 4 37.60 -2.97 -14.53
N MET A 5 37.93 -1.68 -14.44
CA MET A 5 36.94 -0.61 -14.32
C MET A 5 36.17 -0.54 -15.64
N VAL A 6 34.87 -0.79 -15.56
CA VAL A 6 33.93 -0.58 -16.66
C VAL A 6 33.88 0.94 -16.93
N PRO A 7 34.06 1.41 -18.18
CA PRO A 7 34.02 2.84 -18.48
C PRO A 7 32.64 3.43 -18.15
N ASP A 8 32.59 4.59 -17.46
CA ASP A 8 31.35 5.26 -17.04
C ASP A 8 30.36 5.48 -18.19
N SER A 9 30.85 5.65 -19.43
CA SER A 9 30.00 5.80 -20.62
C SER A 9 29.10 4.59 -20.87
N SER A 10 29.58 3.37 -20.58
CA SER A 10 28.82 2.14 -20.82
C SER A 10 27.70 1.93 -19.79
N VAL A 11 27.87 2.45 -18.56
CA VAL A 11 26.83 2.39 -17.53
C VAL A 11 25.72 3.40 -17.82
N GLU A 12 26.08 4.61 -18.26
CA GLU A 12 25.10 5.63 -18.64
C GLU A 12 24.35 5.27 -19.93
N GLU A 13 25.03 4.67 -20.92
CA GLU A 13 24.39 4.12 -22.12
C GLU A 13 23.42 2.98 -21.76
N MET A 14 23.78 2.11 -20.82
CA MET A 14 22.93 1.02 -20.36
C MET A 14 21.72 1.54 -19.57
N LYS A 15 21.88 2.58 -18.74
CA LYS A 15 20.76 3.27 -18.06
C LYS A 15 19.84 3.95 -19.06
N ALA A 16 20.38 4.66 -20.04
CA ALA A 16 19.60 5.31 -21.09
C ALA A 16 18.84 4.29 -21.94
N PHE A 17 19.48 3.17 -22.27
CA PHE A 17 18.85 2.05 -22.97
C PHE A 17 17.72 1.43 -22.13
N LEU A 18 17.95 1.15 -20.84
CA LEU A 18 16.91 0.59 -19.97
C LEU A 18 15.75 1.57 -19.75
N ALA A 19 16.02 2.86 -19.60
CA ALA A 19 14.98 3.89 -19.47
C ALA A 19 14.15 4.04 -20.75
N ALA A 20 14.80 4.01 -21.92
CA ALA A 20 14.13 4.11 -23.23
C ALA A 20 13.38 2.82 -23.62
N ASN A 21 13.78 1.67 -23.08
CA ASN A 21 13.19 0.37 -23.38
C ASN A 21 12.37 -0.22 -22.23
N MET A 22 12.17 0.53 -21.15
CA MET A 22 11.47 0.06 -19.95
C MET A 22 10.01 -0.28 -20.22
N ASP A 23 9.38 0.40 -21.19
CA ASP A 23 8.02 0.13 -21.66
C ASP A 23 7.93 -1.11 -22.58
N TYR A 24 9.08 -1.63 -23.04
CA TYR A 24 9.18 -2.84 -23.87
C TYR A 24 9.53 -4.09 -23.06
N LEU A 25 9.88 -3.95 -21.78
CA LEU A 25 9.96 -5.10 -20.90
C LEU A 25 8.55 -5.67 -20.77
N PRO A 26 8.34 -6.97 -21.05
CA PRO A 26 7.02 -7.55 -20.93
C PRO A 26 6.54 -7.34 -19.50
N SER A 27 5.45 -6.58 -19.34
CA SER A 27 4.75 -6.52 -18.07
C SER A 27 4.46 -7.95 -17.67
N ARG A 28 4.82 -8.35 -16.45
CA ARG A 28 4.39 -9.66 -15.99
C ARG A 28 2.85 -9.64 -15.99
N PRO A 29 2.20 -10.78 -16.23
CA PRO A 29 0.76 -10.83 -16.03
C PRO A 29 0.47 -10.71 -14.53
N PHE A 30 -0.62 -10.04 -14.19
CA PHE A 30 -1.06 -9.88 -12.82
C PHE A 30 -1.28 -11.25 -12.15
N ASP A 31 -0.53 -11.53 -11.09
CA ASP A 31 -0.67 -12.76 -10.31
C ASP A 31 -1.74 -12.58 -9.21
N HIS A 32 -2.98 -12.96 -9.55
CA HIS A 32 -4.12 -12.89 -8.65
C HIS A 32 -3.92 -13.69 -7.35
N ASP A 33 -3.21 -14.81 -7.39
CA ASP A 33 -3.04 -15.66 -6.21
C ASP A 33 -1.97 -15.10 -5.28
N GLN A 34 -0.88 -14.56 -5.83
CA GLN A 34 0.09 -13.80 -5.03
C GLN A 34 -0.56 -12.56 -4.41
N HIS A 35 -1.37 -11.83 -5.19
CA HIS A 35 -2.08 -10.67 -4.68
C HIS A 35 -3.01 -11.05 -3.52
N ARG A 36 -3.80 -12.12 -3.67
CA ARG A 36 -4.68 -12.61 -2.60
C ARG A 36 -3.92 -12.95 -1.32
N ARG A 37 -2.80 -13.67 -1.43
CA ARG A 37 -1.94 -13.98 -0.27
C ARG A 37 -1.38 -12.72 0.39
N ASN A 38 -0.95 -11.73 -0.40
CA ASN A 38 -0.47 -10.46 0.13
C ASN A 38 -1.59 -9.70 0.86
N VAL A 39 -2.82 -9.75 0.34
CA VAL A 39 -3.99 -9.14 0.99
C VAL A 39 -4.35 -9.86 2.29
N GLU A 40 -4.31 -11.18 2.33
CA GLU A 40 -4.54 -11.97 3.55
C GLU A 40 -3.52 -11.61 4.63
N LYS A 41 -2.22 -11.61 4.28
CA LYS A 41 -1.16 -11.20 5.21
C LYS A 41 -1.31 -9.74 5.67
N MET A 42 -1.74 -8.85 4.79
CA MET A 42 -2.00 -7.45 5.13
C MET A 42 -3.12 -7.33 6.18
N ILE A 43 -4.17 -8.15 6.08
CA ILE A 43 -5.28 -8.16 7.05
C ILE A 43 -4.76 -8.63 8.42
N GLU A 44 -3.99 -9.71 8.46
CA GLU A 44 -3.40 -10.25 9.69
C GLU A 44 -2.55 -9.17 10.40
N ILE A 45 -1.63 -8.53 9.68
CA ILE A 45 -0.80 -7.45 10.23
C ILE A 45 -1.66 -6.29 10.75
N MET A 46 -2.72 -5.92 10.03
CA MET A 46 -3.58 -4.81 10.44
C MET A 46 -4.40 -5.11 11.70
N ASP A 47 -4.85 -6.36 11.87
CA ASP A 47 -5.57 -6.77 13.07
C ASP A 47 -4.63 -6.79 14.29
N GLU A 48 -3.38 -7.24 14.15
CA GLU A 48 -2.37 -7.19 15.21
C GLU A 48 -1.97 -5.74 15.57
N ILE A 49 -1.78 -4.88 14.57
CA ILE A 49 -1.50 -3.45 14.78
C ILE A 49 -2.66 -2.79 15.55
N GLU A 50 -3.91 -3.07 15.19
CA GLU A 50 -5.08 -2.51 15.88
C GLU A 50 -5.16 -2.96 17.33
N GLU A 51 -4.80 -4.21 17.63
CA GLU A 51 -4.77 -4.75 18.99
C GLU A 51 -3.74 -4.06 19.89
N ILE A 52 -2.54 -3.79 19.35
CA ILE A 52 -1.44 -3.19 20.13
C ILE A 52 -1.52 -1.66 20.18
N MET A 53 -2.21 -1.02 19.23
CA MET A 53 -2.27 0.44 19.12
C MET A 53 -2.72 1.17 20.41
N PRO A 54 -3.74 0.72 21.17
CA PRO A 54 -4.15 1.39 22.40
C PRO A 54 -3.03 1.45 23.44
N ILE A 55 -2.24 0.37 23.55
CA ILE A 55 -1.10 0.27 24.47
C ILE A 55 0.00 1.27 24.08
N ILE A 56 0.22 1.46 22.78
CA ILE A 56 1.21 2.40 22.24
C ILE A 56 0.80 3.86 22.49
N LEU A 57 -0.49 4.18 22.34
CA LEU A 57 -1.00 5.54 22.51
C LEU A 57 -1.17 5.94 23.97
N ASP A 58 -1.51 4.98 24.83
CA ASP A 58 -1.67 5.17 26.26
C ASP A 58 -0.86 4.11 27.02
N PRO A 59 0.40 4.39 27.36
CA PRO A 59 1.24 3.50 28.15
C PRO A 59 0.64 3.15 29.52
N GLY A 60 -0.36 3.91 30.01
CA GLY A 60 -1.11 3.57 31.22
C GLY A 60 -1.96 2.29 31.09
N MET A 61 -2.17 1.80 29.87
CA MET A 61 -2.82 0.52 29.58
C MET A 61 -1.86 -0.67 29.61
N MET A 62 -0.56 -0.45 29.78
CA MET A 62 0.42 -1.53 29.92
C MET A 62 0.30 -2.26 31.26
N HIS A 63 0.43 -3.58 31.22
CA HIS A 63 0.54 -4.35 32.44
C HIS A 63 1.90 -4.08 33.13
N PRO A 64 1.98 -4.14 34.47
CA PRO A 64 3.25 -3.94 35.19
C PRO A 64 4.37 -4.90 34.77
N GLU A 65 4.01 -6.08 34.27
CA GLU A 65 4.92 -7.09 33.72
C GLU A 65 5.39 -6.83 32.27
N ASP A 66 4.77 -5.89 31.56
CA ASP A 66 5.09 -5.62 30.16
C ASP A 66 6.37 -4.78 30.03
N ASP A 67 7.26 -5.20 29.12
CA ASP A 67 8.43 -4.41 28.75
C ASP A 67 8.11 -3.51 27.55
N VAL A 68 8.13 -2.19 27.80
CA VAL A 68 7.89 -1.14 26.79
C VAL A 68 8.79 -1.32 25.58
N ASN A 69 10.06 -1.68 25.77
CA ASN A 69 10.99 -1.83 24.66
C ASN A 69 10.60 -3.01 23.77
N THR A 70 10.16 -4.11 24.38
CA THR A 70 9.67 -5.28 23.66
C THR A 70 8.42 -4.93 22.85
N ILE A 71 7.44 -4.24 23.43
CA ILE A 71 6.22 -3.82 22.71
C ILE A 71 6.54 -2.88 21.56
N MET A 72 7.40 -1.88 21.78
CA MET A 72 7.81 -0.94 20.73
C MET A 72 8.58 -1.63 19.60
N ASN A 73 9.41 -2.63 19.92
CA ASN A 73 10.10 -3.44 18.92
C ASN A 73 9.13 -4.29 18.09
N VAL A 74 8.15 -4.93 18.74
CA VAL A 74 7.11 -5.71 18.06
C VAL A 74 6.29 -4.81 17.14
N PHE A 75 5.85 -3.65 17.64
CA PHE A 75 5.14 -2.66 16.85
C PHE A 75 5.95 -2.16 15.65
N GLY A 76 7.23 -1.82 15.86
CA GLY A 76 8.13 -1.41 14.79
C GLY A 76 8.28 -2.47 13.70
N ASN A 77 8.38 -3.74 14.08
CA ASN A 77 8.44 -4.86 13.14
C ASN A 77 7.15 -4.99 12.33
N MET A 78 5.98 -4.91 12.98
CA MET A 78 4.68 -4.98 12.30
C MET A 78 4.50 -3.84 11.30
N ILE A 79 4.87 -2.60 11.66
CA ILE A 79 4.84 -1.46 10.73
C ILE A 79 5.81 -1.67 9.57
N GLY A 80 6.99 -2.23 9.84
CA GLY A 80 7.95 -2.63 8.80
C GLY A 80 7.36 -3.64 7.82
N GLU A 81 6.69 -4.67 8.33
CA GLU A 81 6.01 -5.67 7.50
C GLU A 81 4.82 -5.09 6.72
N TYR A 82 4.02 -4.23 7.36
CA TYR A 82 2.92 -3.50 6.72
C TYR A 82 3.42 -2.70 5.52
N ASN A 83 4.48 -1.90 5.70
CA ASN A 83 5.06 -1.08 4.64
C ASN A 83 5.62 -1.94 3.50
N LYS A 84 6.21 -3.09 3.81
CA LYS A 84 6.66 -4.04 2.80
C LYS A 84 5.47 -4.59 1.98
N MET A 85 4.41 -5.03 2.66
CA MET A 85 3.20 -5.53 1.99
C MET A 85 2.50 -4.45 1.17
N PHE A 86 2.49 -3.21 1.65
CA PHE A 86 1.99 -2.05 0.91
C PHE A 86 2.72 -1.91 -0.43
N LEU A 87 4.06 -1.92 -0.42
CA LEU A 87 4.87 -1.82 -1.63
C LEU A 87 4.64 -3.02 -2.56
N ASP A 88 4.54 -4.23 -2.03
CA ASP A 88 4.27 -5.43 -2.83
C ASP A 88 2.91 -5.36 -3.53
N LEU A 89 1.87 -4.87 -2.83
CA LEU A 89 0.55 -4.66 -3.42
C LEU A 89 0.62 -3.59 -4.53
N VAL A 90 1.20 -2.42 -4.26
CA VAL A 90 1.37 -1.34 -5.24
C VAL A 90 2.10 -1.83 -6.49
N ASN A 91 3.21 -2.54 -6.32
CA ASN A 91 4.02 -3.05 -7.42
C ASN A 91 3.27 -4.10 -8.24
N SER A 92 2.46 -4.94 -7.58
CA SER A 92 1.64 -5.92 -8.28
C SER A 92 0.50 -5.27 -9.08
N THR A 93 -0.02 -4.10 -8.68
CA THR A 93 -1.24 -3.55 -9.29
C THR A 93 -1.01 -2.43 -10.31
N GLN A 94 0.00 -1.56 -10.12
CA GLN A 94 0.14 -0.26 -10.81
C GLN A 94 0.28 -0.26 -12.34
N ARG A 95 0.53 -1.41 -12.97
CA ARG A 95 0.75 -1.52 -14.42
C ARG A 95 -0.07 -2.61 -15.11
N GLU A 96 -0.64 -3.52 -14.33
CA GLU A 96 -1.13 -4.80 -14.86
C GLU A 96 -2.66 -4.93 -14.67
N VAL A 97 -3.23 -4.21 -13.70
CA VAL A 97 -4.66 -4.28 -13.40
C VAL A 97 -5.42 -3.18 -14.14
N LYS A 98 -6.36 -3.57 -15.00
CA LYS A 98 -7.36 -2.66 -15.55
C LYS A 98 -8.45 -2.44 -14.51
N ILE A 99 -8.59 -1.21 -14.05
CA ILE A 99 -9.65 -0.80 -13.13
C ILE A 99 -10.71 -0.08 -13.96
N GLU A 100 -11.94 -0.58 -13.93
CA GLU A 100 -13.08 0.11 -14.52
C GLU A 100 -13.47 1.28 -13.63
N ASN A 101 -13.77 2.44 -14.23
CA ASN A 101 -14.35 3.54 -13.46
C ASN A 101 -15.74 3.13 -12.95
N ASP A 102 -16.07 3.54 -11.75
CA ASP A 102 -17.29 3.15 -11.04
C ASP A 102 -17.71 4.30 -10.10
N VAL A 103 -18.82 4.09 -9.40
CA VAL A 103 -19.42 5.04 -8.48
C VAL A 103 -18.46 5.46 -7.38
N CYS A 104 -18.41 6.75 -7.10
CA CYS A 104 -17.73 7.26 -5.91
C CYS A 104 -18.55 6.95 -4.66
N HIS A 105 -18.03 6.14 -3.72
CA HIS A 105 -18.79 5.74 -2.53
C HIS A 105 -18.95 6.86 -1.48
N VAL A 106 -18.38 8.04 -1.74
CA VAL A 106 -18.48 9.22 -0.86
C VAL A 106 -19.48 10.24 -1.41
N CYS A 107 -19.26 10.74 -2.63
CA CYS A 107 -20.15 11.74 -3.25
C CYS A 107 -21.29 11.14 -4.07
N LEU A 108 -21.28 9.82 -4.30
CA LEU A 108 -22.30 9.07 -5.04
C LEU A 108 -22.46 9.48 -6.52
N GLU A 109 -21.46 10.15 -7.11
CA GLU A 109 -21.39 10.34 -8.55
C GLU A 109 -21.14 9.00 -9.24
N ASP A 110 -21.89 8.70 -10.31
CA ASP A 110 -21.86 7.42 -11.06
C ASP A 110 -20.48 7.10 -11.66
N GLU A 111 -19.71 8.14 -12.00
CA GLU A 111 -18.32 8.02 -12.44
C GLU A 111 -17.43 8.89 -11.55
N ALA A 112 -16.46 8.28 -10.88
CA ALA A 112 -15.53 9.01 -10.04
C ALA A 112 -14.59 9.88 -10.89
N LYS A 113 -14.43 11.15 -10.49
CA LYS A 113 -13.39 12.05 -11.00
C LYS A 113 -12.07 11.74 -10.31
N ASP A 114 -11.01 11.52 -11.09
CA ASP A 114 -9.71 11.05 -10.59
C ASP A 114 -9.89 9.85 -9.64
N PRO A 115 -10.37 8.70 -10.17
CA PRO A 115 -10.77 7.57 -9.35
C PRO A 115 -9.60 7.01 -8.54
N MET A 116 -9.87 6.77 -7.26
CA MET A 116 -9.01 6.03 -6.35
C MET A 116 -9.58 4.64 -6.16
N TYR A 117 -8.75 3.61 -6.30
CA TYR A 117 -9.12 2.22 -6.07
C TYR A 117 -8.44 1.67 -4.82
N CYS A 118 -9.04 0.64 -4.22
CA CYS A 118 -8.47 -0.06 -3.09
C CYS A 118 -7.48 -1.13 -3.55
N LEU A 119 -6.26 -1.10 -3.02
CA LEU A 119 -5.23 -2.11 -3.31
C LEU A 119 -5.58 -3.51 -2.80
N GLN A 120 -6.60 -3.69 -1.96
CA GLN A 120 -7.00 -5.00 -1.43
C GLN A 120 -8.17 -5.64 -2.17
N CYS A 121 -9.03 -4.86 -2.82
CA CYS A 121 -10.20 -5.37 -3.53
C CYS A 121 -10.26 -4.97 -5.00
N LEU A 122 -9.33 -4.13 -5.46
CA LEU A 122 -9.16 -3.70 -6.84
C LEU A 122 -10.44 -3.09 -7.44
N LYS A 123 -11.22 -2.40 -6.61
CA LYS A 123 -12.39 -1.63 -7.03
C LYS A 123 -12.21 -0.15 -6.70
N VAL A 124 -12.83 0.71 -7.49
CA VAL A 124 -12.95 2.14 -7.19
C VAL A 124 -13.67 2.30 -5.84
N VAL A 125 -13.15 3.20 -5.03
CA VAL A 125 -13.70 3.55 -3.71
C VAL A 125 -14.22 4.98 -3.72
N GLY A 126 -13.60 5.89 -4.47
CA GLY A 126 -14.05 7.26 -4.57
C GLY A 126 -13.15 8.14 -5.41
N CYS A 127 -13.54 9.41 -5.54
CA CYS A 127 -12.71 10.46 -6.14
C CYS A 127 -11.49 10.74 -5.26
N ALA A 128 -10.38 11.19 -5.86
CA ALA A 128 -9.17 11.57 -5.12
C ALA A 128 -9.44 12.57 -3.98
N THR A 129 -10.25 13.60 -4.24
CA THR A 129 -10.62 14.62 -3.23
C THR A 129 -11.46 14.02 -2.10
N CYS A 130 -12.46 13.20 -2.43
CA CYS A 130 -13.31 12.53 -1.46
C CYS A 130 -12.52 11.58 -0.55
N ILE A 131 -11.59 10.81 -1.12
CA ILE A 131 -10.75 9.90 -0.34
C ILE A 131 -9.75 10.69 0.52
N ALA A 132 -9.19 11.79 0.03
CA ALA A 132 -8.32 12.64 0.84
C ALA A 132 -9.06 13.20 2.06
N GLU A 133 -10.29 13.69 1.87
CA GLU A 133 -11.14 14.17 2.97
C GLU A 133 -11.50 13.03 3.94
N LEU A 134 -11.88 11.85 3.42
CA LEU A 134 -12.17 10.66 4.22
C LEU A 134 -10.99 10.31 5.13
N VAL A 135 -9.79 10.20 4.56
CA VAL A 135 -8.55 9.87 5.29
C VAL A 135 -8.23 10.95 6.34
N SER A 136 -8.43 12.23 6.02
CA SER A 136 -8.14 13.34 6.95
C SER A 136 -9.04 13.41 8.19
N HIS A 137 -10.24 12.82 8.13
CA HIS A 137 -11.20 12.78 9.23
C HIS A 137 -11.13 11.48 10.05
N HIS A 138 -10.33 10.50 9.63
CA HIS A 138 -10.14 9.26 10.39
C HIS A 138 -9.00 9.42 11.41
N GLY A 139 -9.05 8.62 12.46
CA GLY A 139 -7.98 8.57 13.47
C GLY A 139 -6.74 7.87 12.91
N ILE A 140 -6.50 6.64 13.37
CA ILE A 140 -5.29 5.89 13.01
C ILE A 140 -5.54 4.96 11.83
N PHE A 141 -6.77 4.48 11.71
CA PHE A 141 -7.18 3.53 10.68
C PHE A 141 -8.28 4.12 9.82
N VAL A 142 -8.23 3.82 8.54
CA VAL A 142 -9.29 4.10 7.57
C VAL A 142 -9.76 2.78 6.98
N LYS A 143 -11.07 2.66 6.76
CA LYS A 143 -11.67 1.48 6.12
C LYS A 143 -12.01 1.76 4.67
N CYS A 144 -11.77 0.79 3.81
CA CYS A 144 -12.29 0.82 2.44
C CYS A 144 -13.82 0.77 2.45
N LEU A 145 -14.48 1.73 1.81
CA LEU A 145 -15.95 1.79 1.78
C LEU A 145 -16.59 0.61 1.02
N ASN A 146 -15.84 -0.04 0.13
CA ASN A 146 -16.32 -1.20 -0.61
C ASN A 146 -16.06 -2.53 0.12
N CYS A 147 -14.81 -2.83 0.53
CA CYS A 147 -14.48 -4.12 1.16
C CYS A 147 -14.39 -4.10 2.69
N GLN A 148 -14.53 -2.94 3.32
CA GLN A 148 -14.52 -2.74 4.79
C GLN A 148 -13.21 -3.11 5.51
N ARG A 149 -12.16 -3.48 4.76
CA ARG A 149 -10.83 -3.75 5.29
C ARG A 149 -10.11 -2.47 5.69
N LYS A 150 -9.25 -2.56 6.71
CA LYS A 150 -8.53 -1.43 7.31
C LYS A 150 -7.17 -1.21 6.63
N SER A 151 -6.71 0.03 6.71
CA SER A 151 -5.33 0.44 6.44
C SER A 151 -4.94 1.59 7.36
N CYS A 152 -3.65 1.81 7.59
CA CYS A 152 -3.16 2.98 8.33
C CYS A 152 -3.46 4.27 7.57
N VAL A 153 -3.87 5.32 8.27
CA VAL A 153 -4.14 6.66 7.69
C VAL A 153 -2.87 7.28 7.09
N ASP A 154 -1.70 7.03 7.67
CA ASP A 154 -0.42 7.53 7.15
C ASP A 154 0.01 6.88 5.84
N ASN A 155 -0.47 5.66 5.57
CA ASN A 155 -0.18 4.89 4.36
C ASN A 155 -1.44 4.15 3.92
N PRO A 156 -2.48 4.87 3.44
CA PRO A 156 -3.76 4.27 3.13
C PRO A 156 -3.64 3.40 1.88
N LEU A 157 -4.37 2.27 1.85
CA LEU A 157 -4.34 1.34 0.73
C LEU A 157 -5.25 1.79 -0.44
N PHE A 158 -5.31 3.10 -0.69
CA PHE A 158 -6.04 3.73 -1.79
C PHE A 158 -5.05 4.31 -2.79
N PHE A 159 -5.23 3.98 -4.07
CA PHE A 159 -4.27 4.36 -5.11
C PHE A 159 -4.97 4.93 -6.34
N PRO A 160 -4.38 5.92 -7.05
CA PRO A 160 -4.96 6.44 -8.29
C PRO A 160 -5.10 5.34 -9.34
N ALA A 161 -6.29 5.18 -9.92
CA ALA A 161 -6.49 4.31 -11.06
C ALA A 161 -5.94 4.98 -12.32
N LYS A 162 -5.16 4.23 -13.10
CA LYS A 162 -4.85 4.61 -14.48
C LYS A 162 -5.98 4.05 -15.34
N LEU A 163 -6.93 4.92 -15.69
CA LEU A 163 -8.00 4.61 -16.64
C LEU A 163 -7.47 4.58 -18.07
#